data_AF-A0A7G7GB81-F1
#
_entry.id   AF-A0A7G7GB81-F1
#
_cell.length_a   1.000
_cell.length_b   1.000
_cell.length_c   1.000
_cell.angle_alpha   90.00
_cell.angle_beta   90.00
_cell.angle_gamma   90.00
#
_symmetry.space_group_name_H-M   'P 1'
#
loop_
_entity.id
_entity.type
_entity.pdbx_description
1 polymer ?
#
loop_
_entity_poly.entity_id
_entity_poly.type
_entity_poly.pdbx_seq_one_letter_code
_entity_poly.pdbx_strand_id
1 'polypeptide(L)'
;MKSKPEYLYHYTSIETLALILSTKKIRFNALNQVDDLDEGKCLDFKFISKYFFVSCWTSLEEESLPFWNMYTPNMKGIRIKMPYDFFNTNDISTKGIYGLAEGHFKSIVSQEETFQNNYWIVPTQNEYLFDVDYTSDNKKLFPQIETINGDSFNINLNKIGIYKSLHWKFQSEWRYIIKIMPTSSRNPAYYSMRESNIMADSIYSMRKGDKLPFSSYLVDIDKNKIENMEILLGPKHTTSEKLIVESLVKNFNPKAEIRISCLHNKIR
;
A
#
# COMPACT_ATOMS: atom_id res chain seq x y z
N MET A 1 -16.63 12.54 -1.16
CA MET A 1 -15.58 11.60 -1.61
C MET A 1 -15.70 11.45 -3.12
N LYS A 2 -14.60 11.44 -3.87
CA LYS A 2 -14.66 11.08 -5.30
C LYS A 2 -15.16 9.64 -5.43
N SER A 3 -15.88 9.34 -6.50
CA SER A 3 -16.20 7.96 -6.86
C SER A 3 -14.90 7.18 -7.09
N LYS A 4 -14.84 5.92 -6.63
CA LYS A 4 -13.70 5.05 -6.90
C LYS A 4 -13.57 4.84 -8.42
N PRO A 5 -12.35 4.90 -8.98
CA PRO A 5 -12.15 4.67 -10.41
C PRO A 5 -12.40 3.20 -10.71
N GLU A 6 -12.84 2.88 -11.91
CA GLU A 6 -13.00 1.48 -12.33
C GLU A 6 -11.65 0.76 -12.39
N TYR A 7 -10.64 1.44 -12.93
CA TYR A 7 -9.28 0.94 -13.10
C TYR A 7 -8.25 1.86 -12.46
N LEU A 8 -7.14 1.26 -12.06
CA LEU A 8 -5.94 1.92 -11.58
C LEU A 8 -4.72 1.46 -12.37
N TYR A 9 -3.73 2.34 -12.44
CA TYR A 9 -2.52 2.14 -13.24
C TYR A 9 -1.27 2.22 -12.36
N HIS A 10 -0.32 1.29 -12.57
CA HIS A 10 0.94 1.24 -11.83
C HIS A 10 2.12 1.12 -12.78
N TYR A 11 3.03 2.08 -12.69
CA TYR A 11 4.26 2.12 -13.46
C TYR A 11 5.37 1.43 -12.67
N THR A 12 6.07 0.49 -13.29
CA THR A 12 7.13 -0.25 -12.62
C THR A 12 8.12 -0.87 -13.61
N SER A 13 9.08 -1.61 -13.08
CA SER A 13 10.09 -2.32 -13.86
C SER A 13 9.60 -3.69 -14.34
N ILE A 14 10.28 -4.25 -15.36
CA ILE A 14 9.97 -5.60 -15.86
C ILE A 14 10.33 -6.65 -14.80
N GLU A 15 11.36 -6.42 -14.00
CA GLU A 15 11.75 -7.24 -12.87
C GLU A 15 10.63 -7.30 -11.82
N THR A 16 10.00 -6.16 -11.53
CA THR A 16 8.86 -6.13 -10.60
C THR A 16 7.64 -6.82 -11.20
N LEU A 17 7.38 -6.68 -12.50
CA LEU A 17 6.35 -7.45 -13.19
C LEU A 17 6.59 -8.96 -13.03
N ALA A 18 7.82 -9.45 -13.19
CA ALA A 18 8.16 -10.85 -13.00
C ALA A 18 7.83 -11.34 -11.58
N LEU A 19 8.14 -10.54 -10.56
CA LEU A 19 7.79 -10.83 -9.16
C LEU A 19 6.27 -10.85 -8.94
N ILE A 20 5.54 -9.86 -9.46
CA ILE A 20 4.07 -9.79 -9.34
C ILE A 20 3.43 -11.01 -10.00
N LEU A 21 3.86 -11.36 -11.22
CA LEU A 21 3.28 -12.46 -11.99
C LEU A 21 3.57 -13.83 -11.37
N SER A 22 4.77 -14.05 -10.85
CA SER A 22 5.18 -15.33 -10.24
C SER A 22 4.61 -15.53 -8.84
N THR A 23 4.51 -14.47 -8.04
CA THR A 23 4.01 -14.57 -6.65
C THR A 23 2.52 -14.32 -6.52
N LYS A 24 1.91 -13.62 -7.50
CA LYS A 24 0.54 -13.08 -7.42
C LYS A 24 0.33 -12.13 -6.23
N LYS A 25 1.37 -11.37 -5.86
CA LYS A 25 1.33 -10.40 -4.77
C LYS A 25 1.74 -9.00 -5.24
N ILE A 26 1.14 -7.97 -4.64
CA ILE A 26 1.60 -6.58 -4.77
C ILE A 26 2.39 -6.19 -3.52
N ARG A 27 3.50 -5.49 -3.73
CA ARG A 27 4.31 -4.92 -2.65
C ARG A 27 3.68 -3.63 -2.14
N PHE A 28 3.58 -3.53 -0.82
CA PHE A 28 3.31 -2.32 -0.08
C PHE A 28 4.60 -1.91 0.62
N ASN A 29 5.06 -0.69 0.43
CA ASN A 29 6.26 -0.17 1.11
C ASN A 29 5.82 0.65 2.33
N ALA A 30 6.62 0.62 3.39
CA ALA A 30 6.42 1.55 4.51
C ALA A 30 6.45 2.99 3.97
N LEU A 31 5.57 3.85 4.49
CA LEU A 31 5.35 5.20 3.98
C LEU A 31 6.62 6.05 4.04
N ASN A 32 7.53 5.76 4.97
CA ASN A 32 8.85 6.41 5.04
C ASN A 32 9.84 5.98 3.94
N GLN A 33 9.43 5.15 2.99
CA GLN A 33 10.23 4.68 1.85
C GLN A 33 9.70 5.17 0.49
N VAL A 34 8.69 6.04 0.49
CA VAL A 34 8.13 6.65 -0.73
C VAL A 34 8.84 7.97 -1.07
N ASP A 35 8.51 8.54 -2.24
CA ASP A 35 9.22 9.69 -2.81
C ASP A 35 9.13 10.97 -1.97
N ASP A 36 8.00 11.20 -1.30
CA ASP A 36 7.78 12.41 -0.50
C ASP A 36 8.13 12.15 0.96
N LEU A 37 9.28 12.70 1.39
CA LEU A 37 9.79 12.55 2.74
C LEU A 37 8.93 13.26 3.80
N ASP A 38 8.04 14.17 3.40
CA ASP A 38 7.11 14.81 4.32
C ASP A 38 5.88 13.96 4.60
N GLU A 39 5.61 12.96 3.75
CA GLU A 39 4.49 12.07 3.95
C GLU A 39 4.65 11.18 5.19
N GLY A 40 3.59 11.16 6.00
CA GLY A 40 3.58 10.41 7.24
C GLY A 40 4.41 11.04 8.35
N LYS A 41 4.80 12.31 8.23
CA LYS A 41 5.12 13.13 9.40
C LYS A 41 3.82 13.56 10.08
N CYS A 42 3.84 13.64 11.40
CA CYS A 42 2.75 14.18 12.19
C CYS A 42 3.33 14.89 13.42
N LEU A 43 2.54 15.72 14.10
CA LEU A 43 3.07 16.63 15.14
C LEU A 43 3.48 15.92 16.43
N ASP A 44 2.82 14.81 16.74
CA ASP A 44 2.81 14.13 18.04
C ASP A 44 3.40 12.72 17.99
N PHE A 45 3.76 12.21 16.80
CA PHE A 45 4.18 10.82 16.62
C PHE A 45 5.34 10.67 15.60
N LYS A 46 6.57 10.86 16.09
CA LYS A 46 7.81 10.97 15.27
C LYS A 46 8.04 9.83 14.25
N PHE A 47 7.68 8.59 14.59
CA PHE A 47 8.02 7.40 13.79
C PHE A 47 6.81 6.79 13.06
N ILE A 48 5.67 7.48 13.02
CA ILE A 48 4.39 6.91 12.57
C ILE A 48 4.44 6.32 11.16
N SER A 49 5.16 6.97 10.23
CA SER A 49 5.28 6.54 8.83
C SER A 49 5.87 5.15 8.63
N LYS A 50 6.60 4.60 9.61
CA LYS A 50 7.17 3.23 9.54
C LYS A 50 6.11 2.14 9.66
N TYR A 51 4.92 2.47 10.16
CA TYR A 51 3.85 1.54 10.49
C TYR A 51 2.67 1.61 9.51
N PHE A 52 2.75 2.48 8.51
CA PHE A 52 1.79 2.59 7.43
C PHE A 52 2.45 2.09 6.16
N PHE A 53 1.84 1.08 5.54
CA PHE A 53 2.36 0.43 4.35
C PHE A 53 1.44 0.76 3.19
N VAL A 54 2.01 1.23 2.09
CA VAL A 54 1.25 1.77 0.95
C VAL A 54 1.64 1.14 -0.37
N SER A 55 0.64 0.95 -1.24
CA SER A 55 0.83 0.68 -2.66
C SER A 55 0.19 1.80 -3.47
N CYS A 56 1.00 2.48 -4.26
CA CYS A 56 0.69 3.74 -4.95
C CYS A 56 0.32 3.47 -6.41
N TRP A 57 -0.87 3.92 -6.81
CA TRP A 57 -1.42 3.77 -8.16
C TRP A 57 -1.94 5.11 -8.64
N THR A 58 -2.09 5.30 -9.95
CA THR A 58 -2.72 6.51 -10.50
C THR A 58 -4.06 6.16 -11.13
N SER A 59 -5.01 7.09 -11.10
CA SER A 59 -6.27 6.98 -11.85
C SER A 59 -6.18 7.58 -13.26
N LEU A 60 -5.01 8.05 -13.69
CA LEU A 60 -4.82 8.60 -15.03
C LEU A 60 -4.73 7.47 -16.06
N GLU A 61 -5.74 7.39 -16.92
CA GLU A 61 -5.77 6.42 -18.03
C GLU A 61 -4.73 6.72 -19.11
N GLU A 62 -4.51 8.00 -19.40
CA GLU A 62 -3.48 8.42 -20.34
C GLU A 62 -2.07 8.18 -19.79
N GLU A 63 -1.13 7.96 -20.69
CA GLU A 63 0.25 7.76 -20.30
C GLU A 63 0.91 9.07 -19.85
N SER A 64 1.65 9.02 -18.74
CA SER A 64 2.39 10.18 -18.22
C SER A 64 3.90 10.01 -18.44
N LEU A 65 4.50 10.93 -19.20
CA LEU A 65 5.96 11.02 -19.38
C LEU A 65 6.70 11.17 -18.04
N PRO A 66 6.26 12.03 -17.10
CA PRO A 66 6.81 12.06 -15.74
C PRO A 66 6.84 10.69 -15.07
N PHE A 67 5.77 9.89 -15.19
CA PHE A 67 5.71 8.58 -14.53
C PHE A 67 6.63 7.56 -15.18
N TRP A 68 6.73 7.55 -16.52
CA TRP A 68 7.73 6.75 -17.21
C TRP A 68 9.15 7.09 -16.74
N ASN A 69 9.46 8.37 -16.53
CA ASN A 69 10.77 8.81 -16.07
C ASN A 69 11.05 8.46 -14.59
N MET A 70 10.05 8.64 -13.72
CA MET A 70 10.21 8.48 -12.27
C MET A 70 10.17 7.02 -11.83
N TYR A 71 9.26 6.23 -12.40
CA TYR A 71 8.92 4.91 -11.87
C TYR A 71 9.44 3.75 -12.70
N THR A 72 10.02 4.02 -13.87
CA THR A 72 10.57 2.98 -14.72
C THR A 72 12.02 3.27 -15.11
N PRO A 73 12.90 2.25 -15.15
CA PRO A 73 14.28 2.46 -15.55
C PRO A 73 14.36 2.98 -17.00
N ASN A 74 14.88 4.20 -17.19
CA ASN A 74 15.10 4.81 -18.50
C ASN A 74 13.87 4.80 -19.43
N MET A 75 12.65 4.88 -18.88
CA MET A 75 11.39 4.79 -19.64
C MET A 75 11.19 3.46 -20.40
N LYS A 76 11.85 2.37 -19.99
CA LYS A 76 11.79 1.04 -20.63
C LYS A 76 10.88 0.04 -19.93
N GLY A 77 10.43 0.34 -18.72
CA GLY A 77 9.63 -0.57 -17.89
C GLY A 77 8.22 -0.78 -18.43
N ILE A 78 7.26 -0.97 -17.53
CA ILE A 78 5.88 -1.29 -17.89
C ILE A 78 4.89 -0.46 -17.08
N ARG A 79 3.67 -0.40 -17.59
CA ARG A 79 2.50 0.09 -16.86
C ARG A 79 1.46 -1.01 -16.80
N ILE A 80 1.04 -1.37 -15.60
CA ILE A 80 -0.03 -2.33 -15.34
C ILE A 80 -1.35 -1.57 -15.21
N LYS A 81 -2.43 -2.08 -15.80
CA LYS A 81 -3.81 -1.65 -15.55
C LYS A 81 -4.58 -2.79 -14.88
N MET A 82 -5.25 -2.49 -13.76
CA MET A 82 -6.02 -3.45 -12.96
C MET A 82 -7.32 -2.80 -12.44
N PRO A 83 -8.40 -3.56 -12.21
CA PRO A 83 -9.61 -3.02 -11.58
C PRO A 83 -9.32 -2.64 -10.12
N TYR A 84 -9.84 -1.55 -9.59
CA TYR A 84 -9.43 -1.04 -8.26
C TYR A 84 -9.64 -2.02 -7.08
N ASP A 85 -10.44 -3.07 -7.23
CA ASP A 85 -10.77 -4.07 -6.22
C ASP A 85 -10.09 -5.42 -6.49
N PHE A 86 -8.81 -5.40 -6.88
CA PHE A 86 -8.08 -6.60 -7.31
C PHE A 86 -7.49 -7.47 -6.18
N PHE A 87 -7.60 -7.08 -4.91
CA PHE A 87 -7.07 -7.86 -3.78
C PHE A 87 -8.09 -8.90 -3.28
N ASN A 88 -7.58 -9.98 -2.67
CA ASN A 88 -8.45 -10.90 -1.94
C ASN A 88 -9.18 -10.18 -0.81
N THR A 89 -10.43 -10.57 -0.54
CA THR A 89 -11.19 -10.05 0.60
C THR A 89 -11.41 -11.17 1.62
N ASN A 90 -10.91 -10.97 2.83
CA ASN A 90 -10.92 -11.93 3.92
C ASN A 90 -11.81 -11.44 5.08
N ASP A 91 -12.46 -12.37 5.77
CA ASP A 91 -13.16 -12.11 7.02
C ASP A 91 -12.22 -12.27 8.21
N ILE A 92 -12.06 -11.20 8.98
CA ILE A 92 -11.18 -11.14 10.15
C ILE A 92 -12.01 -11.07 11.41
N SER A 93 -11.77 -12.01 12.32
CA SER A 93 -12.39 -12.04 13.64
C SER A 93 -11.38 -11.60 14.69
N THR A 94 -11.80 -10.65 15.53
CA THR A 94 -11.06 -10.22 16.72
C THR A 94 -11.52 -10.96 17.99
N LYS A 95 -12.43 -11.93 17.85
CA LYS A 95 -12.91 -12.75 18.97
C LYS A 95 -11.73 -13.46 19.65
N GLY A 96 -11.61 -13.27 20.96
CA GLY A 96 -10.51 -13.85 21.76
C GLY A 96 -9.16 -13.14 21.62
N ILE A 97 -9.08 -12.01 20.89
CA ILE A 97 -7.87 -11.19 20.84
C ILE A 97 -7.91 -10.16 21.96
N TYR A 98 -7.11 -10.39 23.00
CA TYR A 98 -7.06 -9.52 24.19
C TYR A 98 -6.62 -8.08 23.83
N GLY A 99 -7.34 -7.10 24.37
CA GLY A 99 -7.11 -5.68 24.08
C GLY A 99 -7.88 -5.12 22.88
N LEU A 100 -8.60 -5.96 22.12
CA LEU A 100 -9.51 -5.52 21.08
C LEU A 100 -10.97 -5.84 21.45
N ALA A 101 -11.89 -4.99 21.01
CA ALA A 101 -13.31 -5.31 21.08
C ALA A 101 -13.62 -6.43 20.08
N GLU A 102 -14.46 -7.39 20.47
CA GLU A 102 -14.91 -8.44 19.56
C GLU A 102 -15.66 -7.84 18.37
N GLY A 103 -15.32 -8.30 17.17
CA GLY A 103 -15.86 -7.79 15.93
C GLY A 103 -15.36 -8.56 14.73
N HIS A 104 -16.10 -8.39 13.63
CA HIS A 104 -15.80 -8.97 12.32
C HIS A 104 -15.52 -7.85 11.30
N PHE A 105 -14.42 -7.96 10.57
CA PHE A 105 -13.95 -6.94 9.64
C PHE A 105 -13.59 -7.57 8.30
N LYS A 106 -13.72 -6.81 7.20
CA LYS A 106 -13.14 -7.20 5.91
C LYS A 106 -11.71 -6.67 5.79
N SER A 107 -10.79 -7.50 5.31
CA SER A 107 -9.39 -7.12 5.11
C SER A 107 -8.82 -7.71 3.83
N ILE A 108 -7.84 -7.04 3.24
CA ILE A 108 -7.06 -7.58 2.12
C ILE A 108 -5.97 -8.57 2.57
N VAL A 109 -5.79 -8.71 3.88
CA VAL A 109 -4.84 -9.62 4.51
C VAL A 109 -5.61 -10.70 5.26
N SER A 110 -5.10 -11.93 5.26
CA SER A 110 -5.75 -13.08 5.90
C SER A 110 -5.75 -13.00 7.44
N GLN A 111 -6.62 -13.77 8.11
CA GLN A 111 -6.66 -13.87 9.58
C GLN A 111 -5.30 -14.31 10.15
N GLU A 112 -4.68 -15.31 9.50
CA GLU A 112 -3.40 -15.87 9.93
C GLU A 112 -2.31 -14.81 9.90
N GLU A 113 -2.22 -14.03 8.81
CA GLU A 113 -1.24 -12.96 8.66
C GLU A 113 -1.53 -11.72 9.53
N THR A 114 -2.78 -11.53 9.94
CA THR A 114 -3.21 -10.35 10.71
C THR A 114 -2.63 -10.35 12.12
N PHE A 115 -2.62 -11.47 12.82
CA PHE A 115 -2.20 -11.55 14.23
C PHE A 115 -0.92 -12.37 14.36
N GLN A 116 0.22 -11.67 14.29
CA GLN A 116 1.55 -12.27 14.37
C GLN A 116 2.18 -12.02 15.75
N ASN A 117 3.24 -12.77 16.06
CA ASN A 117 3.83 -12.71 17.40
C ASN A 117 4.48 -11.37 17.75
N ASN A 118 5.03 -10.67 16.77
CA ASN A 118 5.82 -9.44 16.92
C ASN A 118 5.22 -8.23 16.18
N TYR A 119 4.13 -8.43 15.45
CA TYR A 119 3.35 -7.36 14.85
C TYR A 119 1.92 -7.84 14.63
N TRP A 120 1.04 -6.90 14.37
CA TRP A 120 -0.29 -7.21 13.86
C TRP A 120 -0.68 -6.20 12.80
N ILE A 121 -1.58 -6.60 11.93
CA ILE A 121 -2.13 -5.76 10.89
C ILE A 121 -3.49 -5.30 11.39
N VAL A 122 -3.70 -3.99 11.46
CA VAL A 122 -4.98 -3.47 11.95
C VAL A 122 -6.06 -3.88 10.95
N PRO A 123 -7.07 -4.66 11.36
CA PRO A 123 -8.19 -5.00 10.49
C PRO A 123 -8.92 -3.70 10.13
N THR A 124 -8.74 -3.21 8.91
CA THR A 124 -9.31 -1.93 8.49
C THR A 124 -10.84 -2.04 8.46
N GLN A 125 -11.56 -0.95 8.75
CA GLN A 125 -13.03 -0.90 8.72
C GLN A 125 -13.55 -0.89 7.28
N ASN A 126 -13.27 -1.93 6.50
CA ASN A 126 -13.74 -2.15 5.13
C ASN A 126 -13.24 -1.13 4.07
N GLU A 127 -12.38 -0.18 4.43
CA GLU A 127 -11.78 0.78 3.49
C GLU A 127 -10.26 0.77 3.61
N TYR A 128 -9.63 0.36 2.51
CA TYR A 128 -8.18 0.24 2.37
C TYR A 128 -7.65 0.97 1.14
N LEU A 129 -8.51 1.65 0.36
CA LEU A 129 -8.16 2.41 -0.84
C LEU A 129 -8.60 3.87 -0.69
N PHE A 130 -7.67 4.81 -0.84
CA PHE A 130 -7.88 6.24 -0.59
C PHE A 130 -7.40 7.08 -1.78
N ASP A 131 -8.20 8.07 -2.19
CA ASP A 131 -7.77 9.17 -3.07
C ASP A 131 -6.89 10.12 -2.26
N VAL A 132 -5.69 10.42 -2.76
CA VAL A 132 -4.77 11.32 -2.06
C VAL A 132 -5.29 12.76 -2.16
N ASP A 133 -5.49 13.42 -1.02
CA ASP A 133 -5.88 14.83 -0.95
C ASP A 133 -4.63 15.73 -0.98
N TYR A 134 -4.44 16.40 -2.12
CA TYR A 134 -3.32 17.31 -2.33
C TYR A 134 -3.62 18.69 -1.77
N THR A 135 -2.75 19.19 -0.89
CA THR A 135 -3.04 20.40 -0.13
C THR A 135 -1.79 21.22 0.22
N SER A 136 -1.99 22.50 0.49
CA SER A 136 -1.01 23.42 1.09
C SER A 136 -1.28 23.68 2.57
N ASP A 137 -2.33 23.08 3.14
CA ASP A 137 -2.65 23.23 4.56
C ASP A 137 -1.70 22.39 5.42
N ASN A 138 -0.79 23.06 6.13
CA ASN A 138 0.15 22.42 7.04
C ASN A 138 -0.53 21.58 8.12
N LYS A 139 -1.76 21.89 8.54
CA LYS A 139 -2.48 21.07 9.54
C LYS A 139 -2.94 19.73 8.96
N LYS A 140 -3.08 19.62 7.64
CA LYS A 140 -3.35 18.36 6.94
C LYS A 140 -2.07 17.61 6.62
N LEU A 141 -1.03 18.31 6.16
CA LEU A 141 0.27 17.72 5.83
C LEU A 141 0.98 17.16 7.08
N PHE A 142 0.84 17.85 8.21
CA PHE A 142 1.39 17.45 9.51
C PHE A 142 0.24 17.37 10.54
N PRO A 143 -0.61 16.34 10.45
CA PRO A 143 -1.77 16.25 11.31
C PRO A 143 -1.36 16.04 12.77
N GLN A 144 -2.17 16.56 13.68
CA GLN A 144 -2.23 16.04 15.04
C GLN A 144 -3.19 14.85 15.03
N ILE A 145 -2.70 13.70 15.49
CA ILE A 145 -3.48 12.45 15.51
C ILE A 145 -3.93 12.08 16.92
N GLU A 146 -3.33 12.65 17.95
CA GLU A 146 -3.67 12.43 19.35
C GLU A 146 -4.60 13.51 19.87
N THR A 147 -5.59 13.10 20.64
CA THR A 147 -6.49 14.01 21.35
C THR A 147 -6.68 13.51 22.77
N ILE A 148 -6.40 14.39 23.74
CA ILE A 148 -6.59 14.16 25.17
C ILE A 148 -7.73 15.07 25.62
N ASN A 149 -8.85 14.48 26.03
CA ASN A 149 -9.99 15.21 26.59
C ASN A 149 -10.29 14.66 27.98
N GLY A 150 -9.79 15.34 29.02
CA GLY A 150 -9.84 14.83 30.39
C GLY A 150 -9.16 13.47 30.50
N ASP A 151 -9.93 12.46 30.92
CA ASP A 151 -9.44 11.08 31.08
C ASP A 151 -9.49 10.25 29.78
N SER A 152 -9.99 10.83 28.67
CA SER A 152 -10.07 10.12 27.39
C SER A 152 -8.88 10.42 26.48
N PHE A 153 -8.28 9.36 25.95
CA PHE A 153 -7.21 9.42 24.96
C PHE A 153 -7.68 8.78 23.65
N ASN A 154 -7.58 9.51 22.55
CA ASN A 154 -7.94 9.05 21.22
C ASN A 154 -6.75 9.22 20.25
N ILE A 155 -6.54 8.22 19.38
CA ILE A 155 -5.61 8.33 18.25
C ILE A 155 -6.38 8.12 16.95
N ASN A 156 -6.36 9.14 16.08
CA ASN A 156 -6.93 9.06 14.75
C ASN A 156 -5.86 8.76 13.69
N LEU A 157 -5.64 7.46 13.49
CA LEU A 157 -4.69 6.93 12.50
C LEU A 157 -5.15 7.10 11.04
N ASN A 158 -6.42 7.45 10.80
CA ASN A 158 -6.94 7.60 9.43
C ASN A 158 -6.46 8.89 8.74
N LYS A 159 -5.77 9.79 9.47
CA LYS A 159 -5.20 11.02 8.91
C LYS A 159 -3.82 10.83 8.26
N ILE A 160 -3.18 9.68 8.42
CA ILE A 160 -1.81 9.43 7.98
C ILE A 160 -1.82 8.80 6.59
N GLY A 161 -0.95 9.29 5.70
CA GLY A 161 -0.73 8.73 4.37
C GLY A 161 -1.78 9.10 3.31
N ILE A 162 -2.78 9.92 3.66
CA ILE A 162 -3.85 10.36 2.75
C ILE A 162 -3.71 11.80 2.24
N TYR A 163 -2.77 12.57 2.79
CA TYR A 163 -2.48 13.95 2.37
C TYR A 163 -1.09 14.03 1.75
N LYS A 164 -0.95 14.87 0.72
CA LYS A 164 0.33 15.11 0.04
C LYS A 164 0.47 16.59 -0.36
N SER A 165 1.70 17.08 -0.45
CA SER A 165 1.96 18.46 -0.87
C SER A 165 1.48 18.72 -2.32
N LEU A 166 1.02 19.94 -2.61
CA LEU A 166 0.62 20.34 -3.97
C LEU A 166 1.72 20.16 -5.02
N HIS A 167 3.00 20.16 -4.64
CA HIS A 167 4.13 19.88 -5.54
C HIS A 167 3.99 18.54 -6.26
N TRP A 168 3.34 17.57 -5.63
CA TRP A 168 3.15 16.22 -6.16
C TRP A 168 1.79 15.98 -6.81
N LYS A 169 0.95 17.02 -6.93
CA LYS A 169 -0.43 16.90 -7.46
C LYS A 169 -0.52 16.20 -8.81
N PHE A 170 0.53 16.32 -9.62
CA PHE A 170 0.62 15.67 -10.93
C PHE A 170 0.56 14.13 -10.86
N GLN A 171 0.82 13.51 -9.70
CA GLN A 171 0.76 12.05 -9.52
C GLN A 171 -0.66 11.48 -9.63
N SER A 172 -1.69 12.28 -9.27
CA SER A 172 -3.10 11.84 -9.25
C SER A 172 -3.28 10.48 -8.55
N GLU A 173 -2.57 10.34 -7.44
CA GLU A 173 -2.36 9.09 -6.73
C GLU A 173 -3.60 8.61 -5.96
N TRP A 174 -3.85 7.30 -6.05
CA TRP A 174 -4.69 6.50 -5.18
C TRP A 174 -3.81 5.52 -4.42
N ARG A 175 -4.05 5.37 -3.12
CA ARG A 175 -3.25 4.53 -2.22
C ARG A 175 -4.05 3.42 -1.64
N TYR A 176 -3.56 2.21 -1.81
CA TYR A 176 -3.90 1.14 -0.88
C TYR A 176 -3.08 1.31 0.39
N ILE A 177 -3.71 1.31 1.56
CA ILE A 177 -3.05 1.52 2.85
C ILE A 177 -3.40 0.39 3.81
N ILE A 178 -2.37 -0.29 4.33
CA ILE A 178 -2.50 -1.19 5.48
C ILE A 178 -1.65 -0.67 6.63
N LYS A 179 -2.11 -0.89 7.87
CA LYS A 179 -1.43 -0.43 9.08
C LYS A 179 -0.84 -1.64 9.77
N ILE A 180 0.48 -1.68 9.90
CA ILE A 180 1.20 -2.79 10.51
C ILE A 180 1.86 -2.26 11.77
N MET A 181 1.40 -2.71 12.92
CA MET A 181 1.82 -2.23 14.22
C MET A 181 2.70 -3.25 14.91
N PRO A 182 3.84 -2.85 15.50
CA PRO A 182 4.65 -3.73 16.30
C PRO A 182 3.87 -4.08 17.56
N THR A 183 3.90 -5.33 17.94
CA THR A 183 3.52 -5.72 19.29
C THR A 183 4.82 -5.85 20.07
N SER A 184 4.96 -5.13 21.18
CA SER A 184 6.17 -5.23 22.01
C SER A 184 6.47 -6.71 22.29
N SER A 185 7.73 -7.11 22.21
CA SER A 185 8.24 -8.49 22.35
C SER A 185 8.01 -9.09 23.74
N ARG A 186 6.79 -9.07 24.25
CA ARG A 186 6.39 -9.79 25.43
C ARG A 186 6.08 -11.21 24.97
N ASN A 187 6.66 -12.18 25.67
CA ASN A 187 6.48 -13.62 25.49
C ASN A 187 5.06 -13.96 24.98
N PRO A 188 4.86 -14.87 24.01
CA PRO A 188 3.53 -15.26 23.51
C PRO A 188 2.48 -15.55 24.60
N ALA A 189 2.91 -16.03 25.78
CA ALA A 189 2.05 -16.20 26.95
C ALA A 189 1.36 -14.89 27.41
N TYR A 190 1.95 -13.74 27.12
CA TYR A 190 1.46 -12.41 27.45
C TYR A 190 0.15 -12.06 26.72
N TYR A 191 0.02 -12.42 25.44
CA TYR A 191 -1.24 -12.21 24.71
C TYR A 191 -2.39 -13.03 25.26
N SER A 192 -2.12 -14.09 26.03
CA SER A 192 -3.15 -14.87 26.72
C SER A 192 -3.47 -14.36 28.13
N MET A 193 -2.80 -13.30 28.60
CA MET A 193 -3.06 -12.70 29.92
C MET A 193 -4.15 -11.64 29.80
N ARG A 194 -5.10 -11.66 30.76
CA ARG A 194 -6.22 -10.70 30.87
C ARG A 194 -5.80 -9.22 30.96
N GLU A 195 -4.54 -8.95 31.28
CA GLU A 195 -3.98 -7.60 31.45
C GLU A 195 -3.28 -7.07 30.19
N SER A 196 -3.15 -7.88 29.13
CA SER A 196 -2.55 -7.43 27.86
C SER A 196 -3.52 -6.60 27.03
N ASN A 197 -3.05 -5.46 26.51
CA ASN A 197 -3.81 -4.63 25.60
C ASN A 197 -2.97 -4.37 24.35
N ILE A 198 -3.19 -5.19 23.31
CA ILE A 198 -2.41 -5.16 22.06
C ILE A 198 -2.34 -3.75 21.46
N MET A 199 -3.40 -2.96 21.55
CA MET A 199 -3.44 -1.60 21.02
C MET A 199 -2.56 -0.65 21.86
N ALA A 200 -2.68 -0.70 23.18
CA ALA A 200 -1.86 0.13 24.08
C ALA A 200 -0.35 -0.19 23.95
N ASP A 201 -0.01 -1.47 23.91
CA ASP A 201 1.37 -1.93 23.72
C ASP A 201 1.92 -1.53 22.35
N SER A 202 1.09 -1.58 21.31
CA SER A 202 1.45 -1.11 19.97
C SER A 202 1.74 0.38 19.97
N ILE A 203 0.87 1.19 20.58
CA ILE A 203 1.06 2.64 20.69
C ILE A 203 2.37 2.95 21.41
N TYR A 204 2.65 2.28 22.53
CA TYR A 204 3.90 2.44 23.26
C TYR A 204 5.12 2.10 22.40
N SER A 205 5.10 0.95 21.71
CA SER A 205 6.19 0.48 20.85
C SER A 205 6.43 1.42 19.67
N MET A 206 5.34 1.89 19.05
CA MET A 206 5.39 2.85 17.97
C MET A 206 6.01 4.18 18.43
N ARG A 207 5.67 4.68 19.63
CA ARG A 207 6.25 5.93 20.18
C ARG A 207 7.75 5.82 20.36
N LYS A 208 8.22 4.68 20.85
CA LYS A 208 9.64 4.36 21.00
C LYS A 208 10.35 4.19 19.65
N GLY A 209 9.59 3.92 18.59
CA GLY A 209 10.12 3.68 17.25
C GLY A 209 10.67 2.28 17.07
N ASP A 210 10.11 1.29 17.78
CA ASP A 210 10.50 -0.10 17.69
C ASP A 210 10.38 -0.60 16.23
N LYS A 211 11.36 -1.40 15.80
CA LYS A 211 11.48 -1.83 14.40
C LYS A 211 10.54 -2.99 14.11
N LEU A 212 9.85 -2.92 12.98
CA LEU A 212 9.29 -4.10 12.32
C LEU A 212 10.43 -4.90 11.66
N PRO A 213 10.26 -6.23 11.48
CA PRO A 213 11.28 -7.07 10.84
C PRO A 213 11.41 -6.83 9.33
N PHE A 214 10.55 -5.98 8.76
CA PHE A 214 10.51 -5.65 7.34
C PHE A 214 10.16 -4.16 7.15
N SER A 215 10.46 -3.65 5.96
CA SER A 215 10.04 -2.33 5.50
C SER A 215 9.07 -2.39 4.31
N SER A 216 8.79 -3.59 3.81
CA SER A 216 7.75 -3.83 2.80
C SER A 216 6.95 -5.08 3.15
N TYR A 217 5.70 -5.12 2.72
CA TYR A 217 4.77 -6.23 2.94
C TYR A 217 4.14 -6.65 1.60
N LEU A 218 3.92 -7.95 1.39
CA LEU A 218 3.35 -8.48 0.16
C LEU A 218 1.90 -8.89 0.39
N VAL A 219 0.97 -8.37 -0.40
CA VAL A 219 -0.47 -8.66 -0.28
C VAL A 219 -0.95 -9.44 -1.48
N ASP A 220 -1.72 -10.51 -1.24
CA ASP A 220 -2.23 -11.40 -2.27
C ASP A 220 -3.31 -10.77 -3.15
N ILE A 221 -3.13 -10.93 -4.46
CA ILE A 221 -4.08 -10.53 -5.50
C ILE A 221 -5.14 -11.62 -5.64
N ASP A 222 -6.39 -11.23 -5.91
CA ASP A 222 -7.43 -12.16 -6.33
C ASP A 222 -7.05 -12.79 -7.67
N LYS A 223 -6.97 -14.12 -7.68
CA LYS A 223 -6.51 -14.92 -8.82
C LYS A 223 -7.36 -14.70 -10.07
N ASN A 224 -8.64 -14.37 -9.94
CA ASN A 224 -9.52 -14.09 -11.06
C ASN A 224 -9.33 -12.65 -11.57
N LYS A 225 -9.06 -11.70 -10.66
CA LYS A 225 -8.89 -10.29 -11.02
C LYS A 225 -7.60 -10.03 -11.78
N ILE A 226 -6.55 -10.82 -11.56
CA ILE A 226 -5.28 -10.67 -12.28
C ILE A 226 -5.33 -11.18 -13.72
N GLU A 227 -6.24 -12.10 -14.06
CA GLU A 227 -6.24 -12.78 -15.37
C GLU A 227 -6.30 -11.80 -16.54
N ASN A 228 -7.12 -10.76 -16.43
CA ASN A 228 -7.36 -9.79 -17.50
C ASN A 228 -6.56 -8.50 -17.31
N MET A 229 -5.42 -8.56 -16.63
CA MET A 229 -4.54 -7.41 -16.50
C MET A 229 -4.04 -6.95 -17.88
N GLU A 230 -3.92 -5.65 -18.08
CA GLU A 230 -3.26 -5.09 -19.25
C GLU A 230 -1.85 -4.62 -18.84
N ILE A 231 -0.85 -4.97 -19.66
CA ILE A 231 0.56 -4.64 -19.48
C ILE A 231 0.99 -3.81 -20.69
N LEU A 232 1.22 -2.52 -20.47
CA LEU A 232 1.70 -1.59 -21.48
C LEU A 232 3.23 -1.47 -21.38
N LEU A 233 3.93 -1.81 -22.46
CA LEU A 233 5.37 -1.65 -22.58
C LEU A 233 5.75 -0.17 -22.68
N GLY A 234 6.79 0.23 -21.94
CA GLY A 234 7.29 1.60 -21.89
C GLY A 234 7.78 2.11 -23.24
N PRO A 235 7.79 3.43 -23.46
CA PRO A 235 8.06 4.02 -24.78
C PRO A 235 9.46 3.71 -25.32
N LYS A 236 10.45 3.46 -24.44
CA LYS A 236 11.83 3.13 -24.84
C LYS A 236 12.17 1.64 -24.71
N HIS A 237 11.18 0.77 -24.57
CA HIS A 237 11.41 -0.68 -24.52
C HIS A 237 12.18 -1.15 -25.78
N THR A 238 13.02 -2.16 -25.58
CA THR A 238 13.78 -2.85 -26.62
C THR A 238 13.06 -4.12 -27.04
N THR A 239 13.46 -4.68 -28.19
CA THR A 239 12.96 -5.99 -28.65
C THR A 239 13.17 -7.09 -27.60
N SER A 240 14.33 -7.09 -26.92
CA SER A 240 14.63 -8.07 -25.87
C SER A 240 13.69 -7.94 -24.67
N GLU A 241 13.43 -6.72 -24.21
CA GLU A 241 12.50 -6.46 -23.10
C GLU A 241 11.06 -6.87 -23.45
N LYS A 242 10.62 -6.61 -24.69
CA LYS A 242 9.33 -7.11 -25.18
C LYS A 242 9.24 -8.64 -25.12
N LEU A 243 10.25 -9.34 -25.65
CA LEU A 243 10.30 -10.81 -25.61
C LEU A 243 10.28 -11.37 -24.18
N ILE A 244 10.96 -10.69 -23.24
CA ILE A 244 10.92 -11.07 -21.82
C ILE A 244 9.50 -10.93 -21.27
N VAL A 245 8.82 -9.81 -21.51
CA VAL A 245 7.45 -9.59 -21.04
C VAL A 245 6.48 -10.62 -21.65
N GLU A 246 6.58 -10.89 -22.97
CA GLU A 246 5.78 -11.92 -23.64
C GLU A 246 6.00 -13.31 -23.03
N SER A 247 7.25 -13.66 -22.71
CA SER A 247 7.57 -14.92 -22.05
C SER A 247 7.01 -15.00 -20.62
N LEU A 248 7.10 -13.92 -19.84
CA LEU A 248 6.53 -13.85 -18.49
C LEU A 248 5.01 -14.04 -18.51
N VAL A 249 4.32 -13.33 -19.42
CA VAL A 249 2.87 -13.45 -19.61
C VAL A 249 2.48 -14.86 -20.03
N LYS A 250 3.16 -15.44 -21.02
CA LYS A 250 2.91 -16.82 -21.46
C LYS A 250 3.05 -17.85 -20.33
N ASN A 251 4.00 -17.66 -19.42
CA ASN A 251 4.27 -18.63 -18.36
C ASN A 251 3.38 -18.44 -17.12
N PHE A 252 3.04 -17.20 -16.77
CA PHE A 252 2.40 -16.90 -15.49
C PHE A 252 0.99 -16.33 -15.60
N ASN A 253 0.62 -15.68 -16.71
CA ASN A 253 -0.71 -15.11 -16.90
C ASN A 253 -1.11 -15.01 -18.39
N PRO A 254 -1.41 -16.13 -19.07
CA PRO A 254 -1.59 -16.16 -20.53
C PRO A 254 -2.75 -15.31 -21.07
N LYS A 255 -3.68 -14.89 -20.20
CA LYS A 255 -4.84 -14.07 -20.54
C LYS A 255 -4.55 -12.56 -20.50
N ALA A 256 -3.41 -12.14 -19.95
CA ALA A 256 -3.05 -10.74 -19.87
C ALA A 256 -2.86 -10.14 -21.28
N GLU A 257 -3.36 -8.92 -21.47
CA GLU A 257 -3.17 -8.17 -22.71
C GLU A 257 -1.83 -7.43 -22.68
N ILE A 258 -0.98 -7.62 -23.70
CA ILE A 258 0.25 -6.83 -23.86
C ILE A 258 0.00 -5.76 -24.90
N ARG A 259 0.29 -4.50 -24.53
CA ARG A 259 0.23 -3.33 -25.42
C ARG A 259 1.58 -2.64 -25.53
N ILE A 260 1.71 -1.80 -26.54
CA ILE A 260 2.87 -0.92 -26.72
C ILE A 260 2.45 0.52 -26.47
N SER A 261 3.25 1.25 -25.69
CA SER A 261 3.06 2.69 -25.46
C SER A 261 2.80 3.45 -26.76
N CYS A 262 1.80 4.34 -26.74
CA CYS A 262 1.51 5.19 -27.90
C CYS A 262 2.61 6.23 -28.16
N LEU A 263 3.56 6.39 -27.22
CA LEU A 263 4.73 7.26 -27.29
C LEU A 263 5.98 6.54 -27.82
N HIS A 264 5.90 5.23 -28.11
CA HIS A 264 7.00 4.47 -28.69
C HIS A 264 7.46 5.09 -30.01
N ASN A 265 8.78 5.29 -30.18
CA ASN A 265 9.41 6.00 -31.30
C ASN A 265 8.97 7.47 -31.50
N LYS A 266 8.31 8.10 -30.52
CA LYS A 266 7.89 9.52 -30.56
C LYS A 266 8.64 10.42 -29.59
N ILE A 267 9.53 9.87 -28.77
CA ILE A 267 10.29 10.59 -27.76
C ILE A 267 11.78 10.24 -27.86
N ARG A 268 12.65 11.13 -27.38
CA ARG A 268 14.10 10.95 -27.35
C ARG A 268 14.65 10.84 -25.93
#